data_AF-A0A519ENM1-F1
#
_entry.id   AF-A0A519ENM1-F1
#
_cell.length_a   1.000
_cell.length_b   1.000
_cell.length_c   1.000
_cell.angle_alpha   90.00
_cell.angle_beta   90.00
_cell.angle_gamma   90.00
#
_symmetry.space_group_name_H-M   'P 1'
#
loop_
_entity.id
_entity.type
_entity.pdbx_description
1 polymer ?
#
loop_
_entity_poly.entity_id
_entity_poly.type
_entity_poly.pdbx_seq_one_letter_code
_entity_poly.pdbx_strand_id
1 'polypeptide(L)'
;MDAFFASVELLRYPQLKGLPIVIGGGRRKVDELLLERFAGLPLAKIPVDAFPLLKYYVGRGVITTATYPARQFGVGSAMGMMKAAKLCPQALVLPVDFDEVRRYSRTFKGIIRE
;
A
#
# COMPACT_ATOMS: atom_id res chain seq x y z
N MET A 1 -12.91 -11.07 2.30
CA MET A 1 -11.72 -10.50 2.95
C MET A 1 -11.84 -9.00 2.95
N ASP A 2 -11.52 -8.42 4.09
CA ASP A 2 -11.60 -6.99 4.31
C ASP A 2 -10.29 -6.28 3.93
N ALA A 3 -10.40 -5.11 3.30
CA ALA A 3 -9.32 -4.33 2.72
C ALA A 3 -8.21 -5.18 2.03
N PHE A 4 -8.60 -6.24 1.30
CA PHE A 4 -7.74 -7.38 0.93
C PHE A 4 -6.31 -7.02 0.49
N PHE A 5 -6.16 -6.10 -0.46
CA PHE A 5 -4.85 -5.71 -0.99
C PHE A 5 -3.97 -5.07 0.10
N ALA A 6 -4.56 -4.25 0.99
CA ALA A 6 -3.84 -3.64 2.10
C ALA A 6 -3.40 -4.72 3.10
N SER A 7 -4.27 -5.70 3.36
CA SER A 7 -3.96 -6.83 4.23
C SER A 7 -2.79 -7.67 3.68
N VAL A 8 -2.73 -7.90 2.36
CA VAL A 8 -1.59 -8.56 1.71
C VAL A 8 -0.29 -7.76 1.90
N GLU A 9 -0.31 -6.46 1.67
CA GLU A 9 0.88 -5.62 1.88
C GLU A 9 1.31 -5.60 3.36
N LEU A 10 0.37 -5.52 4.31
CA LEU A 10 0.69 -5.52 5.75
C LEU A 10 1.23 -6.86 6.27
N LEU A 11 1.08 -7.96 5.54
CA LEU A 11 1.79 -9.21 5.84
C LEU A 11 3.28 -9.10 5.48
N ARG A 12 3.62 -8.33 4.45
CA ARG A 12 5.00 -8.13 3.95
C ARG A 12 5.70 -6.98 4.66
N TYR A 13 4.93 -5.96 5.04
CA TYR A 13 5.36 -4.76 5.74
C TYR A 13 4.70 -4.66 7.13
N PRO A 14 4.97 -5.59 8.06
CA PRO A 14 4.31 -5.62 9.36
C PRO A 14 4.58 -4.38 10.21
N GLN A 15 5.70 -3.69 10.00
CA GLN A 15 6.06 -2.44 10.67
C GLN A 15 5.14 -1.27 10.32
N LEU A 16 4.33 -1.39 9.25
CA LEU A 16 3.40 -0.35 8.84
C LEU A 16 1.99 -0.54 9.44
N LYS A 17 1.76 -1.63 10.19
CA LYS A 17 0.45 -1.87 10.82
C LYS A 17 0.05 -0.71 11.74
N GLY A 18 -1.21 -0.32 11.66
CA GLY A 18 -1.76 0.80 12.44
C GLY A 18 -1.48 2.19 11.83
N LEU A 19 -0.67 2.29 10.77
CA LEU A 19 -0.39 3.56 10.10
C LEU A 19 -1.41 3.84 8.97
N PRO A 20 -1.67 5.13 8.66
CA PRO A 20 -2.44 5.50 7.48
C PRO A 20 -1.64 5.17 6.23
N ILE A 21 -2.11 4.18 5.46
CA ILE A 21 -1.48 3.74 4.21
C ILE A 21 -2.54 3.67 3.11
N VAL A 22 -2.16 4.17 1.93
CA VAL A 22 -2.90 4.00 0.69
C VAL A 22 -2.11 3.12 -0.27
N ILE A 23 -2.81 2.17 -0.90
CA ILE A 23 -2.26 1.27 -1.90
C ILE A 23 -2.89 1.69 -3.22
N GLY A 24 -2.08 2.15 -4.18
CA GLY A 24 -2.60 2.66 -5.44
C GLY A 24 -1.57 3.37 -6.29
N GLY A 25 -1.98 3.73 -7.51
CA GLY A 25 -1.05 4.10 -8.57
C GLY A 25 -0.28 2.90 -9.13
N GLY A 26 0.42 3.13 -10.25
CA GLY A 26 1.41 2.16 -10.75
C GLY A 26 2.70 2.22 -9.93
N ARG A 27 3.61 1.24 -10.14
CA ARG A 27 4.99 1.38 -9.65
C ARG A 27 5.59 2.66 -10.23
N ARG A 28 6.22 3.45 -9.36
CA ARG A 28 6.90 4.70 -9.71
C ARG A 28 8.38 4.53 -9.45
N LYS A 29 9.18 5.41 -10.07
CA LYS A 29 10.62 5.50 -9.83
C LYS A 29 11.01 5.61 -8.36
N VAL A 30 10.21 6.30 -7.54
CA VAL A 30 10.46 6.39 -6.07
C VAL A 30 10.33 5.04 -5.36
N ASP A 31 9.41 4.19 -5.82
CA ASP A 31 9.20 2.86 -5.24
C ASP A 31 10.38 1.93 -5.59
N GLU A 32 10.89 2.03 -6.82
CA GLU A 32 12.09 1.30 -7.28
C GLU A 32 13.34 1.74 -6.51
N LEU A 33 13.57 3.05 -6.41
CA LEU A 33 14.71 3.61 -5.68
C LEU A 33 14.71 3.23 -4.19
N LEU A 34 13.52 3.13 -3.58
CA LEU A 34 13.39 2.66 -2.20
C LEU A 34 13.84 1.20 -2.08
N LEU A 35 13.38 0.32 -2.96
CA LEU A 35 13.74 -1.09 -2.94
C LEU A 35 15.23 -1.30 -3.25
N GLU A 36 15.80 -0.53 -4.17
CA GLU A 36 17.24 -0.53 -4.47
C GLU A 36 18.06 -0.07 -3.26
N ARG A 37 17.65 1.03 -2.61
CA ARG A 37 18.35 1.58 -1.44
C ARG A 37 18.43 0.60 -0.28
N PHE A 38 17.40 -0.21 -0.08
CA PHE A 38 17.34 -1.22 0.98
C PHE A 38 17.48 -2.65 0.44
N ALA A 39 18.13 -2.80 -0.72
CA ALA A 39 18.41 -4.11 -1.29
C ALA A 39 19.19 -4.98 -0.30
N GLY A 40 18.77 -6.24 -0.17
CA GLY A 40 19.35 -7.19 0.78
C GLY A 40 18.78 -7.12 2.20
N LEU A 41 17.94 -6.14 2.52
CA LEU A 41 17.17 -6.13 3.77
C LEU A 41 15.80 -6.79 3.58
N PRO A 42 15.29 -7.53 4.58
CA PRO A 42 13.89 -7.94 4.59
C PRO A 42 12.97 -6.72 4.54
N LEU A 43 11.86 -6.79 3.81
CA LEU A 43 10.88 -5.69 3.69
C LEU A 43 10.39 -5.18 5.05
N ALA A 44 10.27 -6.08 6.03
CA ALA A 44 9.90 -5.76 7.42
C ALA A 44 10.92 -4.88 8.17
N LYS A 45 12.13 -4.71 7.64
CA LYS A 45 13.23 -3.92 8.22
C LYS A 45 13.45 -2.58 7.51
N ILE A 46 12.70 -2.29 6.45
CA ILE A 46 12.73 -0.97 5.81
C ILE A 46 12.18 0.06 6.82
N PRO A 47 12.93 1.14 7.13
CA PRO A 47 12.48 2.20 8.03
C PRO A 47 11.16 2.82 7.56
N VAL A 48 10.25 3.13 8.49
CA VAL A 48 8.92 3.67 8.18
C VAL A 48 9.00 5.04 7.49
N ASP A 49 9.97 5.86 7.88
CA ASP A 49 10.23 7.18 7.31
C ASP A 49 10.85 7.15 5.92
N ALA A 50 11.29 5.99 5.44
CA ALA A 50 11.76 5.82 4.07
C ALA A 50 10.62 5.81 3.04
N PHE A 51 9.40 5.46 3.45
CA PHE A 51 8.27 5.32 2.54
C PHE A 51 7.73 6.69 2.11
N PRO A 52 7.35 6.85 0.82
CA PRO A 52 6.88 8.13 0.31
C PRO A 52 5.54 8.52 0.94
N LEU A 53 5.46 9.78 1.40
CA LEU A 53 4.21 10.37 1.88
C LEU A 53 3.30 10.78 0.72
N LEU A 54 1.99 10.64 0.92
CA LEU A 54 0.97 10.91 -0.07
C LEU A 54 0.92 12.39 -0.46
N LYS A 55 1.28 13.32 0.43
CA LYS A 55 1.40 14.75 0.09
C LYS A 55 2.41 15.05 -1.03
N TYR A 56 3.38 14.18 -1.25
CA TYR A 56 4.37 14.32 -2.32
C TYR A 56 3.96 13.59 -3.60
N TYR A 57 2.78 12.96 -3.62
CA TYR A 57 2.27 12.34 -4.83
C TYR A 57 1.95 13.40 -5.88
N VAL A 58 2.41 13.16 -7.12
CA VAL A 58 2.03 13.92 -8.30
C VAL A 58 1.60 12.93 -9.39
N GLY A 59 0.42 13.11 -9.96
CA GLY A 59 -0.10 12.27 -11.04
C GLY A 59 -1.62 12.15 -11.07
N ARG A 60 -2.12 11.22 -11.87
CA ARG A 60 -3.56 10.99 -12.12
C ARG A 60 -4.07 9.64 -11.62
N GLY A 61 -3.33 8.98 -10.74
CA GLY A 61 -3.68 7.66 -10.22
C GLY A 61 -4.84 7.69 -9.22
N VAL A 62 -5.41 6.51 -8.97
CA VAL A 62 -6.45 6.28 -7.96
C VAL A 62 -5.95 5.29 -6.91
N ILE A 63 -6.57 5.34 -5.74
CA ILE A 63 -6.37 4.38 -4.64
C ILE A 63 -7.08 3.08 -4.99
N THR A 64 -6.34 1.98 -5.02
CA THR A 64 -6.90 0.62 -5.15
C THR A 64 -7.55 0.21 -3.84
N THR A 65 -6.84 0.42 -2.72
CA THR A 65 -7.40 0.26 -1.38
C THR A 65 -6.68 1.14 -0.37
N ALA A 66 -7.32 1.40 0.76
CA ALA A 66 -6.75 2.12 1.89
C ALA A 66 -6.94 1.30 3.16
N THR A 67 -5.94 1.35 4.04
CA THR A 67 -6.01 0.80 5.39
C THR A 67 -7.07 1.52 6.23
N TYR A 68 -7.52 0.87 7.30
CA TYR A 68 -8.50 1.46 8.21
C TYR A 68 -8.07 2.80 8.84
N PRO A 69 -6.83 2.96 9.34
CA PRO A 69 -6.36 4.25 9.82
C PRO A 69 -6.41 5.34 8.75
N ALA A 70 -6.11 5.02 7.49
CA ALA A 70 -6.26 5.99 6.40
C ALA A 70 -7.73 6.35 6.17
N ARG A 71 -8.63 5.36 6.19
CA ARG A 71 -10.09 5.56 5.98
C ARG A 71 -10.73 6.51 6.99
N GLN A 72 -10.19 6.60 8.21
CA GLN A 72 -10.65 7.57 9.22
C GLN A 72 -10.48 9.04 8.76
N PHE A 73 -9.57 9.31 7.82
CA PHE A 73 -9.40 10.64 7.20
C PHE A 73 -10.34 10.86 5.99
N GLY A 74 -11.27 9.94 5.72
CA GLY A 74 -12.18 10.01 4.58
C GLY A 74 -11.57 9.56 3.25
N VAL A 75 -10.36 8.99 3.24
CA VAL A 75 -9.77 8.40 2.03
C VAL A 75 -10.30 6.97 1.81
N GLY A 76 -10.37 6.51 0.57
CA GLY A 76 -10.90 5.18 0.27
C GLY A 76 -10.61 4.71 -1.13
N SER A 77 -11.06 3.49 -1.45
CA SER A 77 -10.93 2.91 -2.80
C SER A 77 -11.56 3.80 -3.87
N ALA A 78 -11.00 3.74 -5.08
CA ALA A 78 -11.36 4.55 -6.24
C ALA A 78 -11.18 6.08 -6.08
N MET A 79 -10.74 6.57 -4.92
CA MET A 79 -10.42 7.98 -4.74
C MET A 79 -9.16 8.36 -5.51
N GLY A 80 -9.17 9.49 -6.22
CA GLY A 80 -7.98 10.05 -6.86
C GLY A 80 -6.89 10.36 -5.83
N MET A 81 -5.65 9.92 -6.08
CA MET A 81 -4.55 10.04 -5.10
C MET A 81 -4.21 11.49 -4.79
N MET A 82 -4.31 12.41 -5.77
CA MET A 82 -4.17 13.86 -5.55
C MET A 82 -5.25 14.43 -4.62
N LYS A 83 -6.49 13.91 -4.68
CA LYS A 83 -7.56 14.31 -3.77
C LYS A 83 -7.30 13.75 -2.37
N ALA A 84 -6.92 12.48 -2.29
CA ALA A 84 -6.58 11.84 -1.02
C ALA A 84 -5.39 12.52 -0.32
N ALA A 85 -4.41 13.03 -1.07
CA ALA A 85 -3.29 13.81 -0.54
C ALA A 85 -3.72 15.08 0.22
N LYS A 86 -4.86 15.67 -0.13
CA LYS A 86 -5.44 16.80 0.61
C LYS A 86 -6.10 16.38 1.92
N LEU A 87 -6.64 15.16 1.97
CA LEU A 87 -7.39 14.63 3.13
C LEU A 87 -6.46 13.95 4.16
N CYS A 88 -5.45 13.23 3.68
CA CYS A 88 -4.50 12.47 4.49
C CYS A 88 -3.07 12.65 3.97
N PRO A 89 -2.48 13.87 4.08
CA PRO A 89 -1.16 14.19 3.53
C PRO A 89 -0.02 13.32 4.10
N GLN A 90 -0.19 12.84 5.33
CA GLN A 90 0.75 11.99 6.06
C GLN A 90 0.64 10.49 5.74
N ALA A 91 -0.35 10.08 4.93
CA ALA A 91 -0.46 8.66 4.57
C ALA A 91 0.77 8.19 3.80
N LEU A 92 1.24 6.98 4.08
CA LEU A 92 2.27 6.33 3.27
C LEU A 92 1.65 5.80 1.99
N VAL A 93 2.41 5.82 0.89
CA VAL A 93 1.98 5.28 -0.41
C VAL A 93 2.76 4.01 -0.72
N LEU A 94 2.02 2.91 -0.94
CA LEU A 94 2.58 1.68 -1.47
C LEU A 94 2.04 1.42 -2.88
N PRO A 95 2.89 0.91 -3.82
CA PRO A 95 2.39 0.40 -5.09
C PRO A 95 1.62 -0.90 -4.86
N VAL A 96 0.77 -1.27 -5.83
CA VAL A 96 0.10 -2.57 -5.82
C VAL A 96 1.09 -3.67 -6.25
N ASP A 97 1.18 -4.75 -5.47
CA ASP A 97 1.81 -5.99 -5.90
C ASP A 97 0.77 -7.03 -6.33
N PHE A 98 0.46 -7.04 -7.64
CA PHE A 98 -0.57 -7.93 -8.18
C PHE A 98 -0.18 -9.42 -8.10
N ASP A 99 1.10 -9.75 -8.07
CA ASP A 99 1.54 -11.14 -8.02
C ASP A 99 1.32 -11.73 -6.62
N GLU A 100 1.65 -10.98 -5.56
CA GLU A 100 1.34 -11.38 -4.19
C GLU A 100 -0.16 -11.43 -3.93
N VAL A 101 -0.92 -10.45 -4.42
CA VAL A 101 -2.39 -10.45 -4.33
C VAL A 101 -2.98 -11.69 -5.01
N ARG A 102 -2.50 -12.06 -6.21
CA ARG A 102 -2.94 -13.28 -6.92
C ARG A 102 -2.53 -14.54 -6.17
N ARG A 103 -1.33 -14.58 -5.58
CA ARG A 103 -0.84 -15.71 -4.77
C ARG A 103 -1.79 -15.98 -3.62
N TYR A 104 -2.06 -14.99 -2.77
CA TYR A 104 -2.96 -15.14 -1.64
C TYR A 104 -4.41 -15.43 -2.06
N SER A 105 -4.88 -14.82 -3.15
CA SER A 105 -6.21 -15.12 -3.70
C SER A 105 -6.36 -16.58 -4.11
N ARG A 106 -5.35 -17.17 -4.77
CA ARG A 106 -5.32 -18.59 -5.12
C ARG A 106 -5.28 -19.49 -3.89
N THR A 107 -4.40 -19.20 -2.93
CA THR A 107 -4.30 -19.96 -1.68
C THR A 107 -5.63 -19.99 -0.94
N PHE A 108 -6.28 -18.84 -0.76
CA PHE A 108 -7.58 -18.76 -0.10
C PHE A 108 -8.67 -19.56 -0.83
N LYS A 109 -8.71 -19.45 -2.17
CA LYS A 109 -9.67 -20.22 -2.99
C LYS A 109 -9.40 -21.72 -2.95
N GLY A 110 -8.16 -22.15 -2.78
CA GLY A 110 -7.80 -23.56 -2.58
C GLY A 110 -8.42 -24.10 -1.29
N ILE A 111 -8.18 -23.40 -0.17
CA ILE A 111 -8.68 -23.78 1.15
C ILE A 111 -10.21 -23.87 1.21
N ILE A 112 -10.93 -22.98 0.51
CA ILE A 112 -12.41 -23.00 0.50
C ILE A 112 -13.00 -24.18 -0.29
N ARG A 113 -12.25 -24.74 -1.24
CA ARG A 113 -12.73 -25.82 -2.10
C ARG A 113 -12.50 -27.21 -1.51
N GLU A 114 -11.71 -27.29 -0.44
CA GLU A 114 -11.48 -28.48 0.39
C GLU A 114 -12.57 -28.56 1.48
#